data_AF-Q9BHM7-F1
#
_entry.id   AF-Q9BHM7-F1
#
_cell.length_a   1.000
_cell.length_b   1.000
_cell.length_c   1.000
_cell.angle_alpha   90.00
_cell.angle_beta   90.00
_cell.angle_gamma   90.00
#
_symmetry.space_group_name_H-M   'P 1'
#
loop_
_entity.id
_entity.type
_entity.pdbx_description
1 polymer ?
#
loop_
_entity_poly.entity_id
_entity_poly.type
_entity_poly.pdbx_seq_one_letter_code
_entity_poly.pdbx_strand_id
1 'polypeptide(L)'
;WIIAPMGYQAYYCDGECPFPLGERLNGTNHAIIQTLVNSIDSRAVPKVCCAPTKLSGISMLYFDNNENVVLRQYEDMVVEACGCR
;
A
#
# COMPACT_ATOMS: atom_id res chain seq x y z
N TRP A 1 4.33 25.01 -4.81
CA TRP A 1 4.58 24.59 -6.20
C TRP A 1 3.38 23.84 -6.77
N ILE A 2 2.69 22.99 -6.00
CA ILE A 2 1.41 22.37 -6.42
C ILE A 2 0.31 23.43 -6.56
N ILE A 3 -0.41 23.40 -7.68
CA ILE A 3 -1.59 24.23 -7.99
C ILE A 3 -2.87 23.44 -7.70
N ALA A 4 -2.95 22.20 -8.16
CA ALA A 4 -4.09 21.30 -7.93
C ALA A 4 -3.69 19.82 -7.98
N PRO A 5 -4.36 18.92 -7.25
CA PRO A 5 -5.35 19.21 -6.20
C PRO A 5 -4.66 19.77 -4.94
N MET A 6 -5.40 20.54 -4.13
CA MET A 6 -4.89 21.06 -2.84
C MET A 6 -4.74 19.98 -1.77
N GLY A 7 -5.40 18.85 -1.96
CA GLY A 7 -5.34 17.66 -1.12
C GLY A 7 -6.08 16.51 -1.80
N TYR A 8 -5.79 15.30 -1.37
CA TYR A 8 -6.44 14.10 -1.89
C TYR A 8 -6.44 13.01 -0.81
N GLN A 9 -7.31 12.02 -0.96
CA GLN A 9 -7.38 10.89 -0.04
C GLN A 9 -6.40 9.81 -0.51
N ALA A 10 -5.19 9.80 0.07
CA ALA A 10 -4.20 8.78 -0.23
C ALA A 10 -4.59 7.40 0.34
N TYR A 11 -5.35 7.40 1.43
CA TYR A 11 -5.60 6.22 2.28
C TYR A 11 -4.30 5.58 2.78
N TYR A 12 -4.43 4.55 3.61
CA TYR A 12 -3.30 3.78 4.13
C TYR A 12 -3.77 2.37 4.51
N CYS A 13 -2.82 1.44 4.56
CA CYS A 13 -3.06 0.10 5.06
C CYS A 13 -2.53 0.01 6.50
N ASP A 14 -3.38 -0.50 7.38
CA ASP A 14 -3.03 -0.79 8.77
C ASP A 14 -3.87 -1.96 9.27
N GLY A 15 -3.39 -2.61 10.34
CA GLY A 15 -4.06 -3.75 10.97
C GLY A 15 -3.22 -5.03 10.99
N GLU A 16 -3.70 -6.01 11.77
CA GLU A 16 -3.00 -7.28 11.95
C GLU A 16 -3.30 -8.28 10.82
N CYS A 17 -2.33 -9.14 10.56
CA CYS A 17 -2.44 -10.30 9.67
C CYS A 17 -2.36 -11.61 10.48
N PRO A 18 -3.48 -12.09 11.04
CA PRO A 18 -3.49 -13.25 11.95
C PRO A 18 -3.44 -14.58 11.20
N PHE A 19 -3.02 -15.64 11.92
CA PHE A 19 -3.21 -17.02 11.48
C PHE A 19 -4.56 -17.57 11.97
N PRO A 20 -5.33 -18.31 11.15
CA PRO A 20 -5.11 -18.58 9.74
C PRO A 20 -5.42 -17.34 8.87
N LEU A 21 -4.62 -17.16 7.82
CA LEU A 21 -4.77 -16.01 6.93
C LEU A 21 -6.00 -16.20 6.03
N GLY A 22 -7.08 -15.48 6.32
CA GLY A 22 -8.32 -15.60 5.56
C GLY A 22 -8.18 -15.12 4.11
N GLU A 23 -8.93 -15.72 3.18
CA GLU A 23 -8.87 -15.38 1.74
C GLU A 23 -9.08 -13.88 1.45
N ARG A 24 -9.92 -13.22 2.25
CA ARG A 24 -10.22 -11.78 2.14
C ARG A 24 -8.99 -10.88 2.36
N LEU A 25 -7.95 -11.38 3.02
CA LEU A 25 -6.70 -10.64 3.26
C LEU A 25 -5.73 -10.71 2.07
N ASN A 26 -6.15 -11.31 0.95
CA ASN A 26 -5.43 -11.37 -0.32
C ASN A 26 -3.97 -11.81 -0.21
N GLY A 27 -3.63 -12.70 0.73
CA GLY A 27 -2.27 -13.11 1.01
C GLY A 27 -1.60 -13.88 -0.12
N THR A 28 -0.30 -13.68 -0.32
CA THR A 28 0.49 -14.54 -1.22
C THR A 28 0.73 -15.90 -0.57
N ASN A 29 1.12 -16.91 -1.34
CA ASN A 29 1.55 -18.20 -0.78
C ASN A 29 2.68 -18.02 0.24
N HIS A 30 3.61 -17.08 -0.01
CA HIS A 30 4.65 -16.73 0.94
C HIS A 30 4.06 -16.19 2.24
N ALA A 31 3.10 -15.26 2.18
CA ALA A 31 2.46 -14.71 3.36
C ALA A 31 1.71 -15.78 4.17
N ILE A 32 1.00 -16.70 3.50
CA ILE A 32 0.30 -17.81 4.15
C ILE A 32 1.29 -18.69 4.94
N ILE A 33 2.38 -19.11 4.30
CA ILE A 33 3.41 -19.95 4.94
C ILE A 33 4.14 -19.18 6.05
N GLN A 34 4.51 -17.92 5.84
CA GLN A 34 5.19 -17.12 6.86
C GLN A 34 4.29 -16.91 8.08
N THR A 35 2.99 -16.67 7.89
CA THR A 35 2.02 -16.52 9.00
C THR A 35 1.85 -17.85 9.75
N LEU A 36 1.87 -18.99 9.06
CA LEU A 36 1.88 -20.33 9.67
C LEU A 36 3.16 -20.58 10.49
N VAL A 37 4.34 -20.29 9.93
CA VAL A 37 5.61 -20.50 10.65
C VAL A 37 5.69 -19.57 11.85
N ASN A 38 5.28 -18.31 11.71
CA ASN A 38 5.22 -17.36 12.82
C ASN A 38 4.27 -17.82 13.94
N SER A 39 3.15 -18.47 13.61
CA SER A 39 2.19 -18.97 14.62
C SER A 39 2.71 -20.18 15.39
N ILE A 40 3.67 -20.92 14.83
CA ILE A 40 4.34 -22.06 15.48
C ILE A 40 5.57 -21.60 16.27
N ASP A 41 6.44 -20.79 15.67
CA ASP A 41 7.62 -20.19 16.31
C ASP A 41 7.85 -18.76 15.82
N SER A 42 7.41 -17.80 16.63
CA SER A 42 7.52 -16.38 16.32
C SER A 42 8.95 -15.83 16.35
N ARG A 43 9.93 -16.62 16.81
CA ARG A 43 11.37 -16.24 16.78
C ARG A 43 12.04 -16.62 15.48
N ALA A 44 11.48 -17.58 14.73
CA ALA A 44 12.05 -18.03 13.47
C ALA A 44 11.79 -17.04 12.33
N VAL A 45 10.58 -16.46 12.27
CA VAL A 45 10.18 -15.47 11.26
C VAL A 45 9.27 -14.41 11.88
N PRO A 46 9.29 -13.16 11.38
CA PRO A 46 8.36 -12.12 11.82
C PRO A 46 6.94 -12.34 11.27
N LYS A 47 5.96 -11.64 11.84
CA LYS A 47 4.61 -11.53 11.26
C LYS A 47 4.68 -10.87 9.88
N VAL A 48 3.78 -11.26 8.99
CA VAL A 48 3.54 -10.57 7.70
C VAL A 48 2.88 -9.21 7.95
N CYS A 49 3.07 -8.27 7.02
CA CYS A 49 2.60 -6.90 7.18
C CYS A 49 1.34 -6.64 6.34
N CYS A 50 0.44 -5.79 6.84
CA CYS A 50 -0.65 -5.22 6.07
C CYS A 50 -0.10 -4.12 5.15
N ALA A 51 -0.12 -4.34 3.84
CA ALA A 51 0.48 -3.44 2.86
C ALA A 51 -0.45 -3.21 1.65
N PRO A 52 -0.29 -2.09 0.92
CA PRO A 52 -1.03 -1.84 -0.31
C PRO A 52 -0.78 -2.95 -1.34
N THR A 53 -1.86 -3.48 -1.92
CA THR A 53 -1.80 -4.49 -2.98
C THR A 53 -2.27 -3.97 -4.33
N LYS A 54 -3.00 -2.87 -4.32
CA LYS A 54 -3.43 -2.14 -5.52
C LYS A 54 -3.37 -0.66 -5.21
N LEU A 55 -2.71 0.09 -6.08
CA LEU A 55 -2.65 1.54 -6.02
C LEU A 55 -3.17 2.15 -7.32
N SER A 56 -3.61 3.39 -7.25
CA SER A 56 -4.00 4.21 -8.40
C SER A 56 -3.23 5.53 -8.40
N GLY A 57 -3.17 6.15 -9.58
CA GLY A 57 -2.53 7.44 -9.76
C GLY A 57 -3.47 8.63 -9.57
N ILE A 58 -2.88 9.82 -9.41
CA ILE A 58 -3.59 11.10 -9.44
C ILE A 58 -2.95 12.05 -10.46
N SER A 59 -3.78 12.91 -11.04
CA SER A 59 -3.29 14.01 -11.87
C SER A 59 -2.98 15.23 -11.01
N MET A 60 -1.76 15.74 -11.14
CA MET A 60 -1.27 16.92 -10.44
C MET A 60 -0.92 18.03 -11.43
N LEU A 61 -1.40 19.24 -11.14
CA LEU A 61 -1.04 20.47 -11.80
C LEU A 61 -0.08 21.24 -10.88
N TYR A 62 1.09 21.61 -11.39
CA TYR A 62 2.12 22.24 -10.56
C TYR A 62 3.11 23.09 -11.37
N PHE A 63 3.86 23.96 -10.68
CA PHE A 63 5.00 24.67 -11.25
C PHE A 63 6.28 23.83 -11.19
N ASP A 64 6.89 23.56 -12.34
CA ASP A 64 8.19 22.90 -12.41
C ASP A 64 9.35 23.83 -11.98
N ASN A 65 10.59 23.34 -12.04
CA ASN A 65 11.78 24.10 -11.64
C ASN A 65 12.05 25.33 -12.55
N ASN A 66 11.36 25.42 -13.69
CA ASN A 66 11.49 26.48 -14.69
C ASN A 66 10.27 27.41 -14.66
N GLU A 67 9.44 27.34 -13.60
CA GLU A 67 8.20 28.10 -13.43
C GLU A 67 7.12 27.82 -14.50
N ASN A 68 7.23 26.71 -15.24
CA ASN A 68 6.19 26.30 -16.18
C ASN A 68 5.07 25.57 -15.46
N VAL A 69 3.83 25.77 -15.92
CA VAL A 69 2.67 25.00 -15.45
C VAL A 69 2.65 23.65 -16.15
N VAL A 70 2.79 22.57 -15.38
CA VAL A 70 2.81 21.18 -15.87
C VAL A 70 1.64 20.40 -15.29
N LEU A 71 0.89 19.71 -16.15
CA LEU A 71 -0.09 18.69 -15.77
C LEU A 71 0.55 17.31 -15.94
N ARG A 72 0.64 16.53 -14.86
CA ARG A 72 1.23 15.19 -14.89
C ARG A 72 0.44 14.20 -14.04
N GLN A 73 0.33 12.98 -14.54
CA GLN A 73 -0.18 11.86 -13.75
C GLN A 73 0.95 11.19 -12.96
N TYR A 74 0.75 11.05 -11.66
CA TYR A 74 1.65 10.35 -10.74
C TYR A 74 0.99 9.04 -10.33
N GLU A 75 1.64 7.93 -10.64
CA GLU A 75 1.19 6.59 -10.26
C GLU A 75 1.47 6.29 -8.79
N ASP A 76 0.82 5.25 -8.26
CA ASP A 76 1.01 4.73 -6.90
C ASP A 76 0.77 5.75 -5.76
N MET A 77 -0.16 6.69 -5.97
CA MET A 77 -0.43 7.78 -5.02
C MET A 77 -1.59 7.47 -4.06
N VAL A 78 -2.54 6.62 -4.46
CA VAL A 78 -3.77 6.30 -3.71
C VAL A 78 -3.87 4.80 -3.49
N VAL A 79 -4.10 4.37 -2.25
CA VAL A 79 -4.34 2.96 -1.92
C VAL A 79 -5.77 2.58 -2.26
N GLU A 80 -5.93 1.58 -3.14
CA GLU A 80 -7.23 1.03 -3.57
C GLU A 80 -7.58 -0.26 -2.84
N ALA A 81 -6.58 -1.04 -2.45
CA ALA A 81 -6.75 -2.27 -1.70
C ALA A 81 -5.53 -2.61 -0.86
N CYS A 82 -5.77 -3.22 0.29
CA CYS A 82 -4.76 -3.74 1.20
C CYS A 82 -4.78 -5.28 1.23
N GLY A 83 -3.68 -5.86 1.67
CA GLY A 83 -3.56 -7.29 1.93
C GLY A 83 -2.30 -7.63 2.71
N CYS A 84 -2.20 -8.88 3.13
CA CYS A 84 -1.05 -9.37 3.89
C CYS A 84 0.05 -9.83 2.93
N ARG A 85 1.27 -9.31 3.12
CA ARG A 85 2.42 -9.56 2.24
C ARG A 85 3.62 -10.08 3.02
#